data_AF-A0A2V9ABW8-F1
#
_entry.id   AF-A0A2V9ABW8-F1
#
_cell.length_a   1.000
_cell.length_b   1.000
_cell.length_c   1.000
_cell.angle_alpha   90.00
_cell.angle_beta   90.00
_cell.angle_gamma   90.00
#
_symmetry.space_group_name_H-M   'P 1'
#
loop_
_entity.id
_entity.type
_entity.pdbx_description
1 polymer ?
#
loop_
_entity_poly.entity_id
_entity_poly.type
_entity_poly.pdbx_seq_one_letter_code
_entity_poly.pdbx_strand_id
1 'polypeptide(L)'
;MTATRIARRELVAGFAMLLDVGNSKRLRFLIISGMTSLLFAGAVMALVLQIPSQTQRPVAASASSSTSAVPGAQSGTPAGSLPGAQATQGGLSVVALDPAHGGTDLGARGTGGIQESEIVMEFAAQMRRALEQQGFQVVQTRQGNDNPSFDDRSAIANAQRGAIFISLHISSTGVPGTVRVYVNADLPTVTTANGLIPWDRAQAPFLGLSRKLGDLVQGMLTQQFKGSPDTAQTAAIRQLRTTAAPAIAVEVSSVVVNDRADLDHMAPGVADAVARGVVAFKPSYVMASTGGALP
;
A
#
# COMPACT_ATOMS: atom_id res chain seq x y z
N MET A 1 -19.07 29.41 -80.44
CA MET A 1 -20.47 29.58 -80.85
C MET A 1 -21.26 28.36 -80.36
N THR A 2 -22.27 28.61 -79.52
CA THR A 2 -23.56 27.88 -79.32
C THR A 2 -23.69 26.45 -79.85
N ALA A 3 -24.34 25.47 -79.23
CA ALA A 3 -25.21 25.30 -78.06
C ALA A 3 -25.33 23.75 -77.91
N THR A 4 -25.79 23.10 -76.84
CA THR A 4 -27.15 23.11 -76.31
C THR A 4 -27.17 22.09 -75.15
N ARG A 5 -27.67 22.51 -73.98
CA ARG A 5 -28.09 21.63 -72.87
C ARG A 5 -29.37 20.88 -73.27
N ILE A 6 -29.56 19.64 -72.83
CA ILE A 6 -30.89 19.10 -72.47
C ILE A 6 -30.75 17.87 -71.55
N ALA A 7 -31.57 17.93 -70.50
CA ALA A 7 -32.20 16.88 -69.67
C ALA A 7 -31.38 15.89 -68.83
N ARG A 8 -31.66 16.02 -67.52
CA ARG A 8 -31.47 15.05 -66.44
C ARG A 8 -32.17 13.72 -66.73
N ARG A 9 -31.53 12.61 -66.35
CA ARG A 9 -32.15 11.30 -66.12
C ARG A 9 -31.92 10.89 -64.68
N GLU A 10 -33.01 10.65 -63.98
CA GLU A 10 -33.07 9.92 -62.72
C GLU A 10 -32.64 8.47 -62.94
N LEU A 11 -31.93 7.89 -61.96
CA LEU A 11 -31.58 6.48 -61.94
C LEU A 11 -32.08 5.86 -60.64
N VAL A 12 -33.13 5.06 -60.80
CA VAL A 12 -33.65 4.10 -59.83
C VAL A 12 -33.00 2.74 -60.13
N ALA A 13 -32.36 2.14 -59.11
CA ALA A 13 -32.10 0.70 -58.93
C ALA A 13 -31.40 0.56 -57.56
N GLY A 14 -31.81 -0.23 -56.57
CA GLY A 14 -32.59 -1.47 -56.58
C GLY A 14 -31.64 -2.66 -56.68
N PHE A 15 -31.37 -3.34 -55.54
CA PHE A 15 -30.99 -4.77 -55.31
C PHE A 15 -30.32 -4.86 -53.92
N ALA A 16 -30.89 -5.40 -52.85
CA ALA A 16 -31.45 -6.74 -52.57
C ALA A 16 -30.40 -7.86 -52.48
N MET A 17 -30.08 -8.29 -51.25
CA MET A 17 -29.66 -9.65 -50.88
C MET A 17 -30.10 -9.86 -49.42
N LEU A 18 -31.29 -10.40 -49.16
CA LEU A 18 -31.68 -11.82 -49.19
C LEU A 18 -30.87 -12.68 -48.20
N LEU A 19 -31.42 -12.89 -47.00
CA LEU A 19 -31.39 -14.19 -46.34
C LEU A 19 -32.83 -14.51 -45.93
N ASP A 20 -33.27 -15.63 -46.50
CA ASP A 20 -34.61 -16.21 -46.47
C ASP A 20 -34.76 -17.13 -45.24
N VAL A 21 -35.95 -17.03 -44.63
CA VAL A 21 -36.83 -18.07 -44.06
C VAL A 21 -36.19 -19.43 -43.75
N GLY A 22 -36.36 -20.05 -42.58
CA GLY A 22 -37.37 -19.92 -41.54
C GLY A 22 -37.71 -21.33 -41.05
N ASN A 23 -38.06 -21.50 -39.77
CA ASN A 23 -39.24 -22.26 -39.41
C ASN A 23 -39.64 -21.98 -37.97
N SER A 24 -40.94 -21.88 -37.79
CA SER A 24 -41.68 -21.46 -36.64
C SER A 24 -42.03 -22.64 -35.73
N LYS A 25 -42.15 -22.37 -34.43
CA LYS A 25 -43.37 -22.66 -33.66
C LYS A 25 -43.38 -21.88 -32.34
N ARG A 26 -44.29 -20.91 -32.34
CA ARG A 26 -44.76 -20.05 -31.25
C ARG A 26 -45.49 -20.88 -30.17
N LEU A 27 -45.24 -20.61 -28.89
CA LEU A 27 -46.06 -19.79 -27.97
C LEU A 27 -47.23 -20.54 -27.28
N ARG A 28 -47.13 -20.67 -25.94
CA ARG A 28 -48.25 -20.60 -24.96
C ARG A 28 -47.66 -20.00 -23.67
N PHE A 29 -47.87 -18.71 -23.38
CA PHE A 29 -48.88 -18.18 -22.44
C PHE A 29 -48.99 -18.96 -21.12
N LEU A 30 -48.52 -18.37 -20.01
CA LEU A 30 -49.40 -17.98 -18.89
C LEU A 30 -48.68 -17.03 -17.91
N ILE A 31 -49.29 -15.86 -17.73
CA ILE A 31 -49.04 -14.89 -16.66
C ILE A 31 -49.79 -15.38 -15.42
N ILE A 32 -49.15 -15.40 -14.25
CA ILE A 32 -49.87 -15.35 -12.96
C ILE A 32 -49.24 -14.23 -12.12
N SER A 33 -50.02 -13.16 -11.95
CA SER A 33 -49.88 -12.16 -10.91
C SER A 33 -50.49 -12.70 -9.62
N GLY A 34 -49.89 -12.39 -8.47
CA GLY A 34 -50.42 -12.75 -7.16
C GLY A 34 -49.67 -12.05 -6.03
N MET A 35 -50.10 -10.83 -5.73
CA MET A 35 -49.73 -10.06 -4.54
C MET A 35 -49.90 -10.87 -3.25
N THR A 36 -48.98 -10.73 -2.29
CA THR A 36 -49.31 -10.73 -0.85
C THR A 36 -48.20 -10.02 -0.08
N SER A 37 -48.45 -8.74 0.23
CA SER A 37 -47.84 -8.07 1.37
C SER A 37 -48.51 -8.59 2.64
N LEU A 38 -47.73 -8.98 3.66
CA LEU A 38 -48.19 -8.85 5.04
C LEU A 38 -47.02 -8.46 5.95
N LEU A 39 -47.23 -7.33 6.60
CA LEU A 39 -46.43 -6.76 7.69
C LEU A 39 -46.38 -7.72 8.88
N PHE A 40 -45.21 -7.88 9.50
CA PHE A 40 -45.12 -8.19 10.92
C PHE A 40 -44.03 -7.30 11.55
N ALA A 41 -44.47 -6.14 12.03
CA ALA A 41 -43.81 -5.41 13.09
C ALA A 41 -44.41 -5.90 14.41
N GLY A 42 -43.56 -6.37 15.33
CA GLY A 42 -43.96 -6.84 16.65
C GLY A 42 -42.76 -6.86 17.58
N ALA A 43 -42.67 -5.82 18.41
CA ALA A 43 -41.67 -5.64 19.44
C ALA A 43 -41.87 -6.60 20.62
N VAL A 44 -40.77 -7.11 21.19
CA VAL A 44 -40.62 -7.52 22.61
C VAL A 44 -39.14 -7.30 22.94
N MET A 45 -38.77 -6.18 23.55
CA MET A 45 -38.74 -5.91 25.00
C MET A 45 -37.59 -6.61 25.74
N ALA A 46 -36.61 -5.77 26.08
CA ALA A 46 -35.74 -5.77 27.27
C ALA A 46 -35.42 -7.10 27.96
N LEU A 47 -34.13 -7.47 27.95
CA LEU A 47 -33.50 -8.04 29.13
C LEU A 47 -32.08 -7.47 29.30
N VAL A 48 -32.02 -6.46 30.17
CA VAL A 48 -30.80 -5.95 30.80
C VAL A 48 -30.29 -7.06 31.72
N LEU A 49 -29.13 -7.63 31.39
CA LEU A 49 -28.33 -8.41 32.34
C LEU A 49 -27.15 -7.55 32.78
N GLN A 50 -27.13 -7.34 34.10
CA GLN A 50 -26.20 -6.53 34.86
C GLN A 50 -24.76 -7.00 34.64
N ILE A 51 -23.92 -6.14 34.07
CA ILE A 51 -22.47 -6.24 34.19
C ILE A 51 -22.07 -5.35 35.37
N PRO A 52 -21.55 -5.89 36.49
CA PRO A 52 -21.04 -5.07 37.56
C PRO A 52 -19.79 -4.32 37.07
N SER A 53 -19.86 -3.00 37.12
CA SER A 53 -18.73 -2.10 36.93
C SER A 53 -17.62 -2.43 37.93
N GLN A 54 -16.58 -3.12 37.47
CA GLN A 54 -15.31 -3.22 38.19
C GLN A 54 -14.69 -1.83 38.20
N THR A 55 -14.80 -1.16 39.34
CA THR A 55 -14.07 0.05 39.69
C THR A 55 -12.58 -0.27 39.68
N GLN A 56 -11.90 0.07 38.59
CA GLN A 56 -10.44 0.07 38.57
C GLN A 56 -9.92 1.16 39.50
N ARG A 57 -9.41 0.70 40.64
CA ARG A 57 -8.71 1.47 41.65
C ARG A 57 -7.41 2.02 41.04
N PRO A 58 -7.09 3.32 41.19
CA PRO A 58 -5.88 3.88 40.60
C PRO A 58 -4.64 3.30 41.29
N VAL A 59 -3.75 2.69 40.51
CA VAL A 59 -2.42 2.29 40.97
C VAL A 59 -1.59 3.56 41.14
N ALA A 60 -1.26 3.85 42.39
CA ALA A 60 -0.41 4.96 42.79
C ALA A 60 0.99 4.79 42.19
N ALA A 61 1.49 5.88 41.60
CA ALA A 61 2.88 6.05 41.22
C ALA A 61 3.80 5.88 42.45
N SER A 62 4.82 5.05 42.33
CA SER A 62 5.99 5.09 43.21
C SER A 62 7.19 5.54 42.39
N ALA A 63 7.38 6.85 42.37
CA ALA A 63 8.63 7.48 41.97
C ALA A 63 9.66 7.20 43.08
N SER A 64 10.69 6.42 42.77
CA SER A 64 11.87 6.31 43.63
C SER A 64 12.88 7.36 43.18
N SER A 65 12.87 8.49 43.87
CA SER A 65 13.90 9.52 43.82
C SER A 65 15.16 9.03 44.56
N SER A 66 16.23 8.73 43.82
CA SER A 66 17.56 8.61 44.40
C SER A 66 18.33 9.91 44.15
N THR A 67 18.38 10.73 45.19
CA THR A 67 19.27 11.88 45.34
C THR A 67 20.70 11.37 45.53
N SER A 68 21.58 11.62 44.55
CA SER A 68 23.04 11.57 44.76
C SER A 68 23.59 12.99 44.76
N ALA A 69 24.31 13.28 45.84
CA ALA A 69 24.88 14.57 46.18
C ALA A 69 26.03 14.98 45.26
N VAL A 70 26.13 16.29 45.03
CA VAL A 70 27.24 16.99 44.36
C VAL A 70 28.39 17.19 45.34
N PRO A 71 29.65 16.96 44.91
CA PRO A 71 30.77 17.72 45.46
C PRO A 71 31.52 18.50 44.36
N GLY A 72 31.70 19.80 44.63
CA GLY A 72 32.93 20.53 44.32
C GLY A 72 33.13 21.02 42.89
N ALA A 73 32.79 22.29 42.67
CA ALA A 73 33.32 23.08 41.57
C ALA A 73 34.83 23.34 41.76
N GLN A 74 35.63 22.99 40.76
CA GLN A 74 36.94 23.61 40.55
C GLN A 74 37.06 24.05 39.08
N SER A 75 37.22 25.35 38.92
CA SER A 75 37.47 26.04 37.66
C SER A 75 38.94 25.90 37.26
N GLY A 76 39.18 25.54 35.99
CA GLY A 76 40.50 25.57 35.36
C GLY A 76 40.38 25.55 33.83
N THR A 77 40.42 26.75 33.24
CA THR A 77 40.92 27.24 31.91
C THR A 77 41.11 26.30 30.68
N PRO A 78 41.14 26.90 29.46
CA PRO A 78 40.18 26.65 28.38
C PRO A 78 40.48 25.38 27.56
N ALA A 79 39.40 24.69 27.19
CA ALA A 79 39.41 23.60 26.24
C ALA A 79 39.91 24.09 24.88
N GLY A 80 41.03 23.51 24.42
CA GLY A 80 41.35 23.47 23.01
C GLY A 80 40.16 22.89 22.25
N SER A 81 39.72 23.60 21.22
CA SER A 81 38.65 23.20 20.32
C SER A 81 38.93 21.79 19.79
N LEU A 82 38.16 20.81 20.29
CA LEU A 82 38.05 19.51 19.64
C LEU A 82 37.67 19.77 18.17
N PRO A 83 38.31 19.10 17.19
CA PRO A 83 37.84 19.15 15.81
C PRO A 83 36.36 18.80 15.83
N GLY A 84 35.52 19.72 15.35
CA GLY A 84 34.08 19.53 15.33
C GLY A 84 33.77 18.17 14.72
N ALA A 85 33.23 17.26 15.54
CA ALA A 85 32.63 16.05 15.02
C ALA A 85 31.57 16.51 14.01
N GLN A 86 31.88 16.39 12.72
CA GLN A 86 30.90 16.63 11.66
C GLN A 86 29.72 15.74 12.02
N ALA A 87 28.61 16.38 12.40
CA ALA A 87 27.40 15.66 12.72
C ALA A 87 27.06 14.83 11.48
N THR A 88 27.21 13.50 11.60
CA THR A 88 26.94 12.59 10.49
C THR A 88 25.47 12.75 10.15
N GLN A 89 25.18 13.34 8.99
CA GLN A 89 23.81 13.42 8.47
C GLN A 89 23.25 12.00 8.43
N GLY A 90 22.14 11.77 9.13
CA GLY A 90 21.46 10.48 9.09
C GLY A 90 20.86 10.26 7.71
N GLY A 91 20.59 9.01 7.34
CA GLY A 91 19.93 8.70 6.07
C GLY A 91 19.16 7.39 6.16
N LEU A 92 18.67 6.92 5.01
CA LEU A 92 17.98 5.63 4.94
C LEU A 92 18.87 4.48 5.42
N SER A 93 18.43 3.80 6.47
CA SER A 93 19.08 2.62 7.05
C SER A 93 18.13 1.45 7.31
N VAL A 94 16.84 1.71 7.49
CA VAL A 94 15.84 0.70 7.87
C VAL A 94 14.78 0.54 6.77
N VAL A 95 14.40 -0.71 6.48
CA VAL A 95 13.22 -1.03 5.68
C VAL A 95 12.22 -1.77 6.57
N ALA A 96 11.10 -1.13 6.85
CA ALA A 96 9.93 -1.79 7.41
C ALA A 96 9.21 -2.52 6.27
N LEU A 97 9.33 -3.84 6.24
CA LEU A 97 8.78 -4.70 5.19
C LEU A 97 7.47 -5.33 5.67
N ASP A 98 6.40 -5.02 4.98
CA ASP A 98 5.05 -5.42 5.36
C ASP A 98 4.50 -6.51 4.42
N PRO A 99 4.67 -7.80 4.73
CA PRO A 99 3.88 -8.83 4.06
C PRO A 99 2.42 -8.64 4.45
N ALA A 100 1.58 -8.22 3.51
CA ALA A 100 0.20 -7.88 3.78
C ALA A 100 -0.62 -9.08 4.29
N HIS A 101 -1.81 -8.79 4.84
CA HIS A 101 -2.78 -9.80 5.28
C HIS A 101 -2.24 -10.73 6.39
N GLY A 102 -2.90 -11.87 6.60
CA GLY A 102 -2.59 -12.88 7.61
C GLY A 102 -3.80 -13.27 8.45
N GLY A 103 -3.65 -14.29 9.29
CA GLY A 103 -4.68 -14.76 10.19
C GLY A 103 -5.92 -15.21 9.42
N THR A 104 -7.06 -14.58 9.69
CA THR A 104 -8.32 -14.83 8.97
C THR A 104 -8.46 -13.99 7.69
N ASP A 105 -7.61 -12.99 7.50
CA ASP A 105 -7.56 -12.21 6.27
C ASP A 105 -6.58 -12.90 5.31
N LEU A 106 -7.13 -13.63 4.35
CA LEU A 106 -6.32 -14.40 3.40
C LEU A 106 -5.78 -13.54 2.24
N GLY A 107 -6.29 -12.30 2.12
CA GLY A 107 -6.12 -11.47 0.94
C GLY A 107 -6.82 -12.05 -0.29
N ALA A 108 -6.27 -11.75 -1.48
CA ALA A 108 -6.72 -12.28 -2.75
C ALA A 108 -6.59 -13.82 -2.80
N ARG A 109 -7.54 -14.45 -3.49
CA ARG A 109 -7.65 -15.92 -3.58
C ARG A 109 -7.65 -16.35 -5.03
N GLY A 110 -6.76 -17.27 -5.37
CA GLY A 110 -6.63 -17.83 -6.72
C GLY A 110 -7.22 -19.23 -6.85
N THR A 111 -7.04 -19.81 -8.02
CA THR A 111 -7.30 -21.23 -8.27
C THR A 111 -6.37 -22.11 -7.42
N GLY A 112 -6.74 -23.38 -7.21
CA GLY A 112 -5.86 -24.34 -6.52
C GLY A 112 -5.57 -24.05 -5.05
N GLY A 113 -6.30 -23.13 -4.39
CA GLY A 113 -6.10 -22.80 -2.98
C GLY A 113 -5.06 -21.71 -2.72
N ILE A 114 -4.63 -20.99 -3.76
CA ILE A 114 -3.72 -19.84 -3.63
C ILE A 114 -4.32 -18.79 -2.69
N GLN A 115 -3.54 -18.38 -1.70
CA GLN A 115 -3.85 -17.32 -0.75
C GLN A 115 -2.74 -16.29 -0.76
N GLU A 116 -3.07 -15.03 -1.03
CA GLU A 116 -2.12 -13.91 -1.06
C GLU A 116 -1.26 -13.86 0.22
N SER A 117 -1.88 -13.99 1.39
CA SER A 117 -1.21 -13.92 2.70
C SER A 117 -0.02 -14.89 2.87
N GLU A 118 -0.08 -16.06 2.22
CA GLU A 118 0.99 -17.07 2.20
C GLU A 118 2.10 -16.65 1.21
N ILE A 119 1.71 -16.25 -0.01
CA ILE A 119 2.64 -15.81 -1.07
C ILE A 119 3.49 -14.63 -0.61
N VAL A 120 2.85 -13.59 -0.09
CA VAL A 120 3.54 -12.37 0.29
C VAL A 120 4.52 -12.61 1.44
N MET A 121 4.26 -13.60 2.31
CA MET A 121 5.21 -14.00 3.34
C MET A 121 6.47 -14.65 2.74
N GLU A 122 6.30 -15.53 1.76
CA GLU A 122 7.42 -16.18 1.04
C GLU A 122 8.25 -15.17 0.24
N PHE A 123 7.58 -14.25 -0.46
CA PHE A 123 8.24 -13.16 -1.17
C PHE A 123 8.97 -12.21 -0.21
N ALA A 124 8.36 -11.88 0.94
CA ALA A 124 8.98 -11.01 1.92
C ALA A 124 10.29 -11.62 2.47
N ALA A 125 10.36 -12.95 2.64
CA ALA A 125 11.60 -13.62 3.02
C ALA A 125 12.71 -13.45 1.98
N GLN A 126 12.37 -13.47 0.68
CA GLN A 126 13.34 -13.23 -0.40
C GLN A 126 13.76 -11.76 -0.48
N MET A 127 12.79 -10.84 -0.43
CA MET A 127 13.03 -9.41 -0.45
C MET A 127 13.86 -8.95 0.75
N ARG A 128 13.59 -9.49 1.94
CA ARG A 128 14.41 -9.27 3.14
C ARG A 128 15.88 -9.62 2.89
N ARG A 129 16.15 -10.81 2.36
CA ARG A 129 17.53 -11.24 2.05
C ARG A 129 18.20 -10.29 1.04
N ALA A 130 17.50 -9.91 -0.02
CA ALA A 130 18.03 -9.00 -1.03
C ALA A 130 18.36 -7.61 -0.45
N LEU A 131 17.49 -7.07 0.41
CA LEU A 131 17.71 -5.78 1.07
C LEU A 131 18.84 -5.84 2.11
N GLU A 132 18.91 -6.89 2.92
CA GLU A 132 19.98 -7.09 3.90
C GLU A 132 21.35 -7.21 3.23
N GLN A 133 21.43 -7.85 2.05
CA GLN A 133 22.65 -7.89 1.23
C GLN A 133 23.12 -6.52 0.73
N GLN A 134 22.20 -5.56 0.61
CA GLN A 134 22.53 -4.15 0.28
C GLN A 134 22.87 -3.31 1.52
N GLY A 135 22.93 -3.93 2.71
CA GLY A 135 23.30 -3.28 3.97
C GLY A 135 22.16 -2.55 4.68
N PHE A 136 20.90 -2.84 4.35
CA PHE A 136 19.74 -2.32 5.09
C PHE A 136 19.41 -3.23 6.26
N GLN A 137 18.98 -2.64 7.37
CA GLN A 137 18.26 -3.37 8.41
C GLN A 137 16.82 -3.59 7.95
N VAL A 138 16.34 -4.83 7.95
CA VAL A 138 14.96 -5.14 7.57
C VAL A 138 14.17 -5.57 8.80
N VAL A 139 13.04 -4.92 9.05
CA VAL A 139 12.10 -5.26 10.13
C VAL A 139 10.77 -5.63 9.49
N GLN A 140 10.29 -6.84 9.71
CA GLN A 140 8.99 -7.27 9.16
C GLN A 140 7.84 -6.86 10.09
N THR A 141 6.69 -6.52 9.52
CA THR A 141 5.51 -6.12 10.32
C THR A 141 4.82 -7.28 11.03
N ARG A 142 5.01 -8.49 10.51
CA ARG A 142 4.54 -9.74 11.11
C ARG A 142 5.53 -10.87 10.86
N GLN A 143 5.44 -11.90 11.70
CA GLN A 143 6.07 -13.19 11.49
C GLN A 143 4.97 -14.25 11.39
N GLY A 144 5.15 -15.27 10.56
CA GLY A 144 4.14 -16.32 10.40
C GLY A 144 2.76 -15.76 10.00
N ASN A 145 1.69 -16.36 10.51
CA ASN A 145 0.31 -16.07 10.07
C ASN A 145 -0.43 -15.01 10.93
N ASP A 146 0.27 -14.07 11.55
CA ASP A 146 -0.40 -13.00 12.31
C ASP A 146 -1.03 -11.96 11.36
N ASN A 147 -2.06 -11.23 11.84
CA ASN A 147 -2.66 -10.11 11.11
C ASN A 147 -2.65 -8.83 11.95
N PRO A 148 -1.50 -8.12 12.03
CA PRO A 148 -1.46 -6.84 12.71
C PRO A 148 -2.37 -5.82 12.03
N SER A 149 -2.94 -4.89 12.81
CA SER A 149 -3.74 -3.81 12.25
C SER A 149 -2.88 -2.88 11.37
N PHE A 150 -3.51 -2.05 10.54
CA PHE A 150 -2.76 -1.08 9.73
C PHE A 150 -1.94 -0.10 10.59
N ASP A 151 -2.41 0.22 11.79
CA ASP A 151 -1.70 1.11 12.70
C ASP A 151 -0.55 0.40 13.43
N ASP A 152 -0.69 -0.89 13.75
CA ASP A 152 0.44 -1.69 14.29
C ASP A 152 1.54 -1.86 13.23
N ARG A 153 1.15 -2.08 11.96
CA ARG A 153 2.09 -2.17 10.83
C ARG A 153 2.86 -0.87 10.65
N SER A 154 2.18 0.28 10.66
CA SER A 154 2.83 1.58 10.47
C SER A 154 3.65 2.01 11.69
N ALA A 155 3.25 1.63 12.91
CA ALA A 155 4.00 1.91 14.13
C ALA A 155 5.45 1.39 14.06
N ILE A 156 5.69 0.28 13.38
CA ILE A 156 7.03 -0.30 13.19
C ILE A 156 7.94 0.63 12.39
N ALA A 157 7.44 1.22 11.29
CA ALA A 157 8.20 2.21 10.53
C ALA A 157 8.36 3.52 11.32
N ASN A 158 7.29 3.98 11.96
CA ASN A 158 7.24 5.27 12.65
C ASN A 158 8.16 5.32 13.88
N ALA A 159 8.45 4.17 14.49
CA ALA A 159 9.38 4.06 15.60
C ALA A 159 10.87 4.17 15.20
N GLN A 160 11.17 4.18 13.89
CA GLN A 160 12.53 4.08 13.36
C GLN A 160 12.93 5.39 12.66
N ARG A 161 14.11 5.92 13.00
CA ARG A 161 14.71 7.01 12.22
C ARG A 161 15.31 6.47 10.93
N GLY A 162 15.10 7.20 9.83
CA GLY A 162 15.66 6.79 8.53
C GLY A 162 15.04 5.50 7.99
N ALA A 163 13.75 5.28 8.24
CA ALA A 163 13.02 4.13 7.71
C ALA A 163 12.28 4.46 6.41
N ILE A 164 12.10 3.45 5.56
CA ILE A 164 11.01 3.42 4.57
C ILE A 164 10.05 2.28 4.91
N PHE A 165 8.85 2.35 4.37
CA PHE A 165 7.84 1.30 4.49
C PHE A 165 7.50 0.71 3.11
N ILE A 166 7.54 -0.61 2.99
CA ILE A 166 7.20 -1.33 1.75
C ILE A 166 6.14 -2.37 2.11
N SER A 167 4.91 -2.15 1.68
CA SER A 167 3.85 -3.17 1.76
C SER A 167 3.83 -4.03 0.52
N LEU A 168 3.79 -5.34 0.69
CA LEU A 168 3.81 -6.31 -0.39
C LEU A 168 2.46 -7.02 -0.49
N HIS A 169 1.89 -6.98 -1.68
CA HIS A 169 0.58 -7.51 -2.05
C HIS A 169 0.67 -8.35 -3.33
N ILE A 170 -0.31 -9.24 -3.52
CA ILE A 170 -0.62 -9.90 -4.80
C ILE A 170 -2.01 -9.43 -5.23
N SER A 171 -2.16 -8.85 -6.42
CA SER A 171 -3.47 -8.31 -6.79
C SER A 171 -4.50 -9.41 -7.04
N SER A 172 -5.77 -9.08 -6.85
CA SER A 172 -6.90 -9.92 -7.29
C SER A 172 -7.21 -9.80 -8.79
N THR A 173 -6.68 -8.75 -9.42
CA THR A 173 -6.93 -8.39 -10.82
C THR A 173 -5.65 -7.82 -11.43
N GLY A 174 -5.56 -7.78 -12.75
CA GLY A 174 -4.40 -7.25 -13.46
C GLY A 174 -3.86 -8.23 -14.49
N VAL A 175 -2.87 -7.78 -15.24
CA VAL A 175 -2.20 -8.60 -16.25
C VAL A 175 -1.20 -9.52 -15.55
N PRO A 176 -1.34 -10.86 -15.66
CA PRO A 176 -0.39 -11.79 -15.09
C PRO A 176 1.05 -11.49 -15.56
N GLY A 177 2.01 -11.60 -14.64
CA GLY A 177 3.43 -11.37 -14.92
C GLY A 177 3.87 -9.90 -14.86
N THR A 178 2.98 -8.97 -14.51
CA THR A 178 3.32 -7.54 -14.31
C THR A 178 3.43 -7.19 -12.83
N VAL A 179 4.12 -6.09 -12.51
CA VAL A 179 4.26 -5.59 -11.13
C VAL A 179 3.99 -4.09 -11.10
N ARG A 180 3.25 -3.63 -10.09
CA ARG A 180 2.84 -2.23 -9.95
C ARG A 180 3.23 -1.71 -8.59
N VAL A 181 3.82 -0.53 -8.56
CA VAL A 181 4.08 0.22 -7.34
C VAL A 181 3.04 1.30 -7.22
N TYR A 182 2.41 1.35 -6.06
CA TYR A 182 1.48 2.40 -5.68
C TYR A 182 2.07 3.26 -4.58
N VAL A 183 1.82 4.56 -4.70
CA VAL A 183 2.05 5.56 -3.66
C VAL A 183 0.72 6.19 -3.30
N ASN A 184 0.66 6.73 -2.08
CA ASN A 184 -0.56 7.38 -1.62
C ASN A 184 -0.85 8.62 -2.47
N ALA A 185 -2.12 8.90 -2.74
CA ALA A 185 -2.55 10.11 -3.43
C ALA A 185 -2.22 11.39 -2.67
N ASP A 186 -2.04 12.47 -3.43
CA ASP A 186 -1.92 13.81 -2.87
C ASP A 186 -3.11 14.05 -1.94
N LEU A 187 -2.80 14.21 -0.67
CA LEU A 187 -3.81 14.46 0.35
C LEU A 187 -4.06 15.97 0.37
N PRO A 188 -5.33 16.41 0.47
CA PRO A 188 -5.64 17.82 0.67
C PRO A 188 -4.84 18.35 1.86
N THR A 189 -4.21 19.52 1.68
CA THR A 189 -3.43 20.17 2.73
C THR A 189 -4.29 20.33 3.98
N VAL A 190 -3.84 19.78 5.10
CA VAL A 190 -4.48 19.98 6.39
C VAL A 190 -3.72 21.07 7.13
N THR A 191 -4.42 22.15 7.50
CA THR A 191 -3.86 23.16 8.40
C THR A 191 -3.67 22.51 9.77
N THR A 192 -2.42 22.27 10.15
CA THR A 192 -2.10 21.72 11.47
C THR A 192 -2.33 22.79 12.52
N ALA A 193 -3.30 22.59 13.41
CA ALA A 193 -3.35 23.39 14.63
C ALA A 193 -2.11 23.06 15.47
N ASN A 194 -1.31 24.08 15.79
CA ASN A 194 -0.13 23.96 16.67
C ASN A 194 0.99 23.04 16.16
N GLY A 195 1.06 22.76 14.85
CA GLY A 195 2.08 21.88 14.26
C GLY A 195 1.85 20.39 14.49
N LEU A 196 0.69 19.99 15.03
CA LEU A 196 0.30 18.58 15.17
C LEU A 196 -0.34 18.09 13.87
N ILE A 197 0.18 16.99 13.33
CA ILE A 197 -0.38 16.30 12.15
C ILE A 197 -1.39 15.26 12.65
N PRO A 198 -2.64 15.25 12.16
CA PRO A 198 -3.57 14.17 12.44
C PRO A 198 -2.99 12.80 12.05
N TRP A 199 -3.23 11.78 12.86
CA TRP A 199 -2.64 10.44 12.66
C TRP A 199 -2.91 9.86 11.26
N ASP A 200 -4.11 10.03 10.73
CA ASP A 200 -4.51 9.61 9.38
C ASP A 200 -3.85 10.40 8.24
N ARG A 201 -3.06 11.42 8.59
CA ARG A 201 -2.27 12.28 7.70
C ARG A 201 -0.76 12.16 7.92
N ALA A 202 -0.30 11.19 8.72
CA ALA A 202 1.12 11.01 9.04
C ALA A 202 2.02 10.91 7.79
N GLN A 203 1.49 10.40 6.69
CA GLN A 203 2.20 10.27 5.41
C GLN A 203 2.35 11.60 4.63
N ALA A 204 1.58 12.64 4.94
CA ALA A 204 1.54 13.87 4.14
C ALA A 204 2.92 14.53 3.90
N PRO A 205 3.82 14.65 4.90
CA PRO A 205 5.16 15.22 4.68
C PRO A 205 6.02 14.39 3.72
N PHE A 206 5.74 13.09 3.61
CA PHE A 206 6.58 12.15 2.90
C PHE A 206 6.11 11.84 1.48
N LEU A 207 4.98 12.39 1.02
CA LEU A 207 4.39 12.08 -0.29
C LEU A 207 5.38 12.27 -1.46
N GLY A 208 6.17 13.35 -1.46
CA GLY A 208 7.18 13.59 -2.49
C GLY A 208 8.31 12.55 -2.47
N LEU A 209 8.77 12.17 -1.27
CA LEU A 209 9.78 11.12 -1.11
C LEU A 209 9.23 9.73 -1.47
N SER A 210 7.99 9.43 -1.08
CA SER A 210 7.25 8.23 -1.43
C SER A 210 7.10 8.10 -2.95
N ARG A 211 6.75 9.20 -3.64
CA ARG A 211 6.69 9.24 -5.11
C ARG A 211 8.04 8.90 -5.74
N LYS A 212 9.12 9.54 -5.26
CA LYS A 212 10.47 9.30 -5.77
C LYS A 212 10.94 7.87 -5.52
N LEU A 213 10.71 7.33 -4.33
CA LEU A 213 10.97 5.93 -4.00
C LEU A 213 10.19 5.00 -4.94
N GLY A 214 8.89 5.25 -5.10
CA GLY A 214 8.02 4.46 -5.96
C GLY A 214 8.48 4.43 -7.41
N ASP A 215 8.89 5.58 -7.96
CA ASP A 215 9.37 5.67 -9.34
C ASP A 215 10.67 4.93 -9.57
N LEU A 216 11.61 5.04 -8.61
CA LEU A 216 12.87 4.31 -8.71
C LEU A 216 12.65 2.80 -8.63
N VAL A 217 11.75 2.34 -7.75
CA VAL A 217 11.40 0.91 -7.65
C VAL A 217 10.65 0.43 -8.90
N GLN A 218 9.64 1.18 -9.37
CA GLN A 218 8.89 0.83 -10.58
C GLN A 218 9.80 0.78 -11.82
N GLY A 219 10.74 1.72 -11.93
CA GLY A 219 11.72 1.76 -13.02
C GLY A 219 12.63 0.53 -13.06
N MET A 220 12.97 -0.06 -11.91
CA MET A 220 13.70 -1.33 -11.87
C MET A 220 12.79 -2.52 -12.22
N LEU A 221 11.54 -2.49 -11.76
CA LEU A 221 10.57 -3.55 -12.03
C LEU A 221 10.21 -3.66 -13.51
N THR A 222 9.99 -2.54 -14.21
CA THR A 222 9.62 -2.55 -15.64
C THR A 222 10.73 -3.12 -16.54
N GLN A 223 12.00 -3.06 -16.10
CA GLN A 223 13.11 -3.69 -16.82
C GLN A 223 13.04 -5.22 -16.80
N GLN A 224 12.47 -5.81 -15.74
CA GLN A 224 12.38 -7.26 -15.57
C GLN A 224 11.01 -7.81 -15.99
N PHE A 225 9.94 -7.08 -15.67
CA PHE A 225 8.56 -7.52 -15.84
C PHE A 225 7.88 -6.72 -16.95
N LYS A 226 8.06 -7.17 -18.19
CA LYS A 226 7.51 -6.52 -19.39
C LYS A 226 5.99 -6.33 -19.28
N GLY A 227 5.51 -5.15 -19.64
CA GLY A 227 4.09 -4.77 -19.53
C GLY A 227 3.71 -4.14 -18.18
N SER A 228 4.64 -4.08 -17.22
CA SER A 228 4.49 -3.25 -16.03
C SER A 228 4.49 -1.75 -16.38
N PRO A 229 3.83 -0.89 -15.59
CA PRO A 229 3.90 0.56 -15.80
C PRO A 229 5.34 1.09 -15.73
N ASP A 230 5.61 2.18 -16.44
CA ASP A 230 6.93 2.82 -16.42
C ASP A 230 7.18 3.64 -15.14
N THR A 231 6.11 4.07 -14.47
CA THR A 231 6.19 4.92 -13.27
C THR A 231 5.19 4.47 -12.21
N ALA A 232 5.46 4.82 -10.95
CA ALA A 232 4.57 4.48 -9.86
C ALA A 232 3.19 5.11 -10.07
N GLN A 233 2.18 4.43 -9.56
CA GLN A 233 0.80 4.85 -9.64
C GLN A 233 0.34 5.48 -8.35
N THR A 234 -0.69 6.29 -8.45
CA THR A 234 -1.24 7.02 -7.32
C THR A 234 -2.60 6.46 -6.96
N ALA A 235 -2.81 6.12 -5.68
CA ALA A 235 -4.08 5.61 -5.18
C ALA A 235 -4.30 6.03 -3.71
N ALA A 236 -5.56 6.00 -3.25
CA ALA A 236 -5.87 6.26 -1.85
C ALA A 236 -5.72 4.97 -1.03
N ILE A 237 -4.54 4.73 -0.46
CA ILE A 237 -4.18 3.44 0.15
C ILE A 237 -4.23 3.55 1.66
N ARG A 238 -5.20 2.88 2.30
CA ARG A 238 -5.43 3.02 3.75
C ARG A 238 -4.22 2.61 4.59
N GLN A 239 -3.50 1.59 4.13
CA GLN A 239 -2.31 1.00 4.75
C GLN A 239 -1.17 2.02 4.87
N LEU A 240 -1.01 2.91 3.88
CA LEU A 240 0.11 3.85 3.86
C LEU A 240 -0.18 5.15 4.64
N ARG A 241 -1.46 5.49 4.88
CA ARG A 241 -1.88 6.80 5.43
C ARG A 241 -1.26 7.14 6.79
N THR A 242 -1.11 6.14 7.66
CA THR A 242 -0.63 6.32 9.04
C THR A 242 0.88 6.11 9.17
N THR A 243 1.60 5.99 8.05
CA THR A 243 3.06 5.84 8.02
C THR A 243 3.74 7.21 7.92
N ALA A 244 4.55 7.57 8.90
CA ALA A 244 5.36 8.79 9.00
C ALA A 244 6.79 8.57 8.45
N ALA A 245 6.88 8.01 7.25
CA ALA A 245 8.12 7.69 6.53
C ALA A 245 7.82 7.55 5.03
N PRO A 246 8.80 7.63 4.10
CA PRO A 246 8.54 7.30 2.70
C PRO A 246 7.98 5.88 2.57
N ALA A 247 6.85 5.73 1.88
CA ALA A 247 6.07 4.50 1.88
C ALA A 247 5.51 4.15 0.50
N ILE A 248 5.59 2.87 0.13
CA ILE A 248 5.06 2.33 -1.12
C ILE A 248 4.28 1.03 -0.86
N ALA A 249 3.35 0.72 -1.75
CA ALA A 249 2.74 -0.61 -1.86
C ALA A 249 3.18 -1.25 -3.19
N VAL A 250 3.68 -2.48 -3.15
CA VAL A 250 4.11 -3.25 -4.30
C VAL A 250 3.08 -4.36 -4.52
N GLU A 251 2.36 -4.26 -5.63
CA GLU A 251 1.34 -5.19 -6.09
C GLU A 251 1.96 -6.09 -7.16
N VAL A 252 2.22 -7.35 -6.82
CA VAL A 252 2.83 -8.34 -7.71
C VAL A 252 1.74 -9.11 -8.43
N SER A 253 1.68 -8.99 -9.75
CA SER A 253 0.86 -9.82 -10.64
C SER A 253 -0.60 -9.92 -10.18
N SER A 254 -1.29 -10.96 -10.62
CA SER A 254 -2.63 -11.34 -10.17
C SER A 254 -2.60 -12.75 -9.60
N VAL A 255 -3.41 -13.05 -8.57
CA VAL A 255 -3.66 -14.43 -8.11
C VAL A 255 -4.39 -15.30 -9.14
N VAL A 256 -4.91 -14.69 -10.21
CA VAL A 256 -5.56 -15.38 -11.32
C VAL A 256 -4.50 -15.90 -12.28
N VAL A 257 -3.85 -16.98 -11.89
CA VAL A 257 -2.85 -17.73 -12.67
C VAL A 257 -3.32 -19.17 -12.90
N ASN A 258 -2.77 -19.82 -13.94
CA ASN A 258 -3.06 -21.22 -14.20
C ASN A 258 -2.27 -22.13 -13.24
N ASP A 259 -1.02 -21.75 -12.94
CA ASP A 259 -0.13 -22.46 -12.02
C ASP A 259 0.44 -21.46 -11.00
N ARG A 260 0.46 -21.86 -9.73
CA ARG A 260 1.09 -21.08 -8.66
C ARG A 260 2.58 -20.84 -8.93
N ALA A 261 3.26 -21.78 -9.60
CA ALA A 261 4.67 -21.65 -9.95
C ALA A 261 4.96 -20.39 -10.78
N ASP A 262 3.99 -19.88 -11.54
CA ASP A 262 4.14 -18.64 -12.30
C ASP A 262 4.39 -17.44 -11.38
N LEU A 263 3.75 -17.39 -10.22
CA LEU A 263 4.01 -16.36 -9.21
C LEU A 263 5.35 -16.62 -8.52
N ASP A 264 5.64 -17.86 -8.13
CA ASP A 264 6.87 -18.18 -7.39
C ASP A 264 8.13 -17.84 -8.19
N HIS A 265 8.11 -18.03 -9.51
CA HIS A 265 9.20 -17.64 -10.41
C HIS A 265 9.44 -16.12 -10.48
N MET A 266 8.46 -15.28 -10.14
CA MET A 266 8.64 -13.83 -10.11
C MET A 266 9.40 -13.35 -8.87
N ALA A 267 9.36 -14.10 -7.76
CA ALA A 267 9.83 -13.64 -6.46
C ALA A 267 11.30 -13.17 -6.43
N PRO A 268 12.27 -13.88 -7.04
CA PRO A 268 13.66 -13.44 -7.04
C PRO A 268 13.85 -12.11 -7.79
N GLY A 269 13.16 -11.95 -8.92
CA GLY A 269 13.23 -10.73 -9.73
C GLY A 269 12.60 -9.54 -9.03
N VAL A 270 11.44 -9.73 -8.39
CA VAL A 270 10.79 -8.69 -7.58
C VAL A 270 11.71 -8.25 -6.44
N ALA A 271 12.30 -9.20 -5.72
CA ALA A 271 13.22 -8.91 -4.62
C ALA A 271 14.46 -8.11 -5.08
N ASP A 272 15.11 -8.51 -6.17
CA ASP A 272 16.26 -7.79 -6.74
C ASP A 272 15.89 -6.38 -7.20
N ALA A 273 14.82 -6.25 -7.99
CA ALA A 273 14.38 -4.96 -8.53
C ALA A 273 14.00 -3.97 -7.41
N VAL A 274 13.28 -4.42 -6.39
CA VAL A 274 12.95 -3.59 -5.22
C VAL A 274 14.22 -3.18 -4.47
N ALA A 275 15.12 -4.13 -4.19
CA ALA A 275 16.37 -3.81 -3.48
C ALA A 275 17.22 -2.77 -4.24
N ARG A 276 17.36 -2.91 -5.55
CA ARG A 276 18.06 -1.94 -6.41
C ARG A 276 17.38 -0.58 -6.44
N GLY A 277 16.05 -0.54 -6.49
CA GLY A 277 15.28 0.70 -6.40
C GLY A 277 15.47 1.42 -5.07
N VAL A 278 15.50 0.68 -3.97
CA VAL A 278 15.77 1.23 -2.62
C VAL A 278 17.20 1.76 -2.51
N VAL A 279 18.20 1.05 -3.06
CA VAL A 279 19.58 1.54 -3.15
C VAL A 279 19.67 2.85 -3.93
N ALA A 280 18.99 2.93 -5.07
CA ALA A 280 18.95 4.15 -5.89
C ALA A 280 18.24 5.31 -5.16
N PHE A 281 17.26 5.01 -4.30
CA PHE A 281 16.54 6.00 -3.52
C PHE A 281 17.36 6.56 -2.35
N LYS A 282 18.21 5.75 -1.72
CA LYS A 282 18.97 6.07 -0.50
C LYS A 282 19.59 7.49 -0.46
N PRO A 283 20.26 8.01 -1.51
CA PRO A 283 20.85 9.36 -1.49
C PRO A 283 19.81 10.50 -1.41
N SER A 284 18.54 10.21 -1.69
CA SER A 284 17.44 11.18 -1.67
C SER A 284 16.87 11.39 -0.27
N TYR A 285 17.09 10.45 0.64
CA TYR A 285 16.53 10.49 1.98
C TYR A 285 17.63 10.83 2.99
N VAL A 286 17.90 12.12 3.11
CA VAL A 286 18.86 12.69 4.05
C VAL A 286 18.08 13.28 5.21
N MET A 287 18.45 12.89 6.42
CA MET A 287 17.87 13.41 7.66
C MET A 287 18.87 14.35 8.33
N ALA A 288 18.39 15.54 8.71
CA ALA A 288 19.18 16.48 9.50
C ALA A 288 19.63 15.83 10.81
N SER A 289 20.94 15.86 11.07
CA SER A 289 21.51 15.41 12.34
C SER A 289 21.16 16.39 13.47
N THR A 290 20.03 16.13 14.14
CA THR A 290 19.59 16.74 15.40
C THR A 290 19.14 18.20 15.30
N GLY A 291 17.82 18.42 15.45
CA GLY A 291 17.24 19.75 15.69
C GLY A 291 15.98 20.05 14.88
N GLY A 292 14.89 19.30 15.10
CA GLY A 292 13.51 19.74 14.84
C GLY A 292 13.11 20.08 13.40
N ALA A 293 12.66 19.07 12.66
CA ALA A 293 11.46 19.06 11.81
C ALA A 293 11.43 17.70 11.07
N LEU A 294 10.24 17.19 10.77
CA LEU A 294 10.10 16.14 9.76
C LEU A 294 10.62 16.71 8.41
N PRO A 295 11.33 15.90 7.60
CA PRO A 295 11.86 16.35 6.32
C PRO A 295 10.77 16.78 5.33
#